data_AF-T2I8X8-F1
#
_entry.id   AF-T2I8X8-F1
#
_cell.length_a   1.000
_cell.length_b   1.000
_cell.length_c   1.000
_cell.angle_alpha   90.00
_cell.angle_beta   90.00
_cell.angle_gamma   90.00
#
_symmetry.space_group_name_H-M   'P 1'
#
loop_
_entity.id
_entity.type
_entity.pdbx_description
1 polymer ?
#
loop_
_entity_poly.entity_id
_entity_poly.type
_entity_poly.pdbx_seq_one_letter_code
_entity_poly.pdbx_strand_id
1 'polypeptide(L)'
;MITDSGIEEFRDSITRYLTEEKRPQLFATLADDLQPLCIALRQHYLDQYRDLESQPREIDAMKAQELNRLNHELQEVGIQFREHIEHEVNEIVVNGDHYFEEDFNKLKARMVSRLDELLQTFSVANAHRRAAISHPRNSTVPLIAILVEALYYLANELEDVLVDGVTTLVSELCQRLLHRVKQTEYYRKLYRLLGNDGGVETQLKEVEKTLIAALVSESKVECDRSVRESPRFYDEGTFSIYQFRQTLQQTSQGYDCSSMVEAEPAIRQLLKLDFEPKVSATIRKHFRQTINMTLKSQLLPMAEQQADIILQQYDQARDYLGQTLEQEAQEKIAHNIRLQGEIKEKIATYNEAVSGINNCLQSMQVYERQLPLINQGSFQDKDIKSDLEVNKISVNNGHNSNIDVEVVDLV
;
A
#
# COMPACT_ATOMS: atom_id res chain seq x y z
N MET A 1 66.85 16.59 86.71
CA MET A 1 65.56 16.43 86.03
C MET A 1 65.71 17.08 84.67
N ILE A 2 65.94 16.28 83.63
CA ILE A 2 65.96 16.77 82.25
C ILE A 2 64.49 16.87 81.84
N THR A 3 64.02 18.08 81.62
CA THR A 3 62.68 18.38 81.13
C THR A 3 62.55 17.85 79.70
N ASP A 4 61.71 16.83 79.51
CA ASP A 4 61.23 16.27 78.22
C ASP A 4 60.35 17.26 77.40
N SER A 5 60.59 18.56 77.61
CA SER A 5 59.63 19.65 77.36
C SER A 5 59.39 19.98 75.89
N GLY A 6 60.26 19.56 74.97
CA GLY A 6 60.07 19.85 73.55
C GLY A 6 59.26 18.79 72.80
N ILE A 7 59.25 17.54 73.29
CA ILE A 7 58.64 16.41 72.57
C ILE A 7 57.12 16.41 72.77
N GLU A 8 56.63 16.67 73.99
CA GLU A 8 55.18 16.79 74.24
C GLU A 8 54.58 18.01 73.56
N GLU A 9 55.26 19.16 73.61
CA GLU A 9 54.80 20.40 72.97
C GLU A 9 54.79 20.28 71.43
N PHE A 10 55.81 19.62 70.85
CA PHE A 10 55.82 19.28 69.42
C PHE A 10 54.73 18.27 69.06
N ARG A 11 54.51 17.24 69.88
CA ARG A 11 53.45 16.25 69.68
C ARG A 11 52.09 16.91 69.71
N ASP A 12 51.83 17.78 70.68
CA ASP A 12 50.55 18.45 70.84
C ASP A 12 50.35 19.49 69.72
N SER A 13 51.40 20.20 69.30
CA SER A 13 51.36 21.12 68.16
C SER A 13 51.13 20.41 66.82
N ILE A 14 51.80 19.28 66.59
CA ILE A 14 51.56 18.43 65.41
C ILE A 14 50.16 17.83 65.44
N THR A 15 49.71 17.36 66.60
CA THR A 15 48.36 16.82 66.76
C THR A 15 47.35 17.90 66.40
N ARG A 16 47.49 19.11 66.95
CA ARG A 16 46.63 20.25 66.64
C ARG A 16 46.66 20.62 65.16
N TYR A 17 47.84 20.72 64.57
CA TYR A 17 48.00 21.01 63.14
C TYR A 17 47.32 19.95 62.25
N LEU A 18 47.49 18.67 62.59
CA LEU A 18 46.90 17.57 61.84
C LEU A 18 45.38 17.48 62.04
N THR A 19 44.87 17.73 63.25
CA THR A 19 43.44 17.57 63.56
C THR A 19 42.60 18.81 63.29
N GLU A 20 43.09 20.01 63.61
CA GLU A 20 42.32 21.26 63.54
C GLU A 20 42.56 22.04 62.23
N GLU A 21 43.72 21.86 61.58
CA GLU A 21 44.04 22.59 60.34
C GLU A 21 44.05 21.69 59.10
N LYS A 22 44.87 20.65 59.07
CA LYS A 22 45.08 19.85 57.85
C LYS A 22 43.94 18.90 57.52
N ARG A 23 43.38 18.23 58.52
CA ARG A 23 42.28 17.29 58.31
C ARG A 23 41.00 17.99 57.79
N PRO A 24 40.54 19.11 58.35
CA PRO A 24 39.41 19.86 57.77
C PRO A 24 39.70 20.37 56.35
N GLN A 25 40.92 20.82 56.06
CA GLN A 25 41.32 21.25 54.70
C GLN A 25 41.21 20.11 53.68
N LEU A 26 41.67 18.90 54.02
CA LEU A 26 41.58 17.73 53.11
C LEU A 26 40.12 17.33 52.84
N PHE A 27 39.27 17.35 53.87
CA PHE A 27 37.84 17.07 53.71
C PHE A 27 37.12 18.17 52.92
N ALA A 28 37.53 19.42 53.07
CA ALA A 28 37.02 20.54 52.28
C ALA A 28 37.38 20.40 50.79
N THR A 29 38.62 19.99 50.46
CA THR A 29 39.02 19.71 49.07
C THR A 29 38.28 18.51 48.50
N LEU A 30 38.13 17.43 49.28
CA LEU A 30 37.35 16.27 48.85
C LEU A 30 35.87 16.63 48.59
N ALA A 31 35.28 17.50 49.41
CA ALA A 31 33.92 17.98 49.18
C ALA A 31 33.80 18.79 47.88
N ASP A 32 34.76 19.67 47.57
CA ASP A 32 34.79 20.42 46.32
C ASP A 32 34.87 19.49 45.09
N ASP A 33 35.68 18.44 45.17
CA ASP A 33 35.83 17.45 44.09
C ASP A 33 34.56 16.61 43.89
N LEU A 34 33.88 16.26 44.99
CA LEU A 34 32.66 15.44 44.96
C LEU A 34 31.40 16.23 44.62
N GLN A 35 31.39 17.54 44.86
CA GLN A 35 30.23 18.41 44.65
C GLN A 35 29.68 18.37 43.20
N PRO A 36 30.48 18.55 42.13
CA PRO A 36 29.97 18.52 40.76
C PRO A 36 29.39 17.14 40.38
N LEU A 37 30.00 16.06 40.87
CA LEU A 37 29.51 14.69 40.66
C LEU A 37 28.18 14.45 41.38
N CYS A 38 28.05 14.91 42.61
CA CYS A 38 26.83 14.78 43.39
C CYS A 38 25.68 15.59 42.77
N ILE A 39 25.94 16.78 42.24
CA ILE A 39 24.94 17.59 41.51
C ILE A 39 24.49 16.87 40.24
N ALA A 40 25.43 16.35 39.43
CA ALA A 40 25.11 15.64 38.20
C ALA A 40 24.28 14.38 38.44
N LEU A 41 24.65 13.57 39.44
CA LEU A 41 23.90 12.37 39.83
C LEU A 41 22.50 12.71 40.34
N ARG A 42 22.39 13.76 41.17
CA ARG A 42 21.10 14.25 41.64
C ARG A 42 20.19 14.66 40.48
N GLN A 43 20.72 15.42 39.53
CA GLN A 43 19.96 15.88 38.38
C GLN A 43 19.50 14.69 37.53
N HIS A 44 20.41 13.76 37.25
CA HIS A 44 20.12 12.54 36.49
C HIS A 44 19.01 11.69 37.14
N TYR A 45 19.06 11.44 38.45
CA TYR A 45 18.01 10.68 39.13
C TYR A 45 16.66 11.40 39.18
N LEU A 46 16.65 12.72 39.35
CA LEU A 46 15.42 13.51 39.33
C LEU A 46 14.79 13.57 37.95
N ASP A 47 15.59 13.73 36.90
CA ASP A 47 15.11 13.75 35.51
C ASP A 47 14.52 12.39 35.12
N GLN A 48 15.22 11.28 35.41
CA GLN A 48 14.69 9.93 35.17
C GLN A 48 13.38 9.65 35.93
N TYR A 49 13.27 10.14 37.17
CA TYR A 49 12.05 9.97 37.97
C TYR A 49 10.87 10.75 37.37
N ARG A 50 11.09 12.01 36.96
CA ARG A 50 10.08 12.89 36.36
C ARG A 50 9.62 12.38 35.00
N ASP A 51 10.55 11.88 34.19
CA ASP A 51 10.22 11.30 32.88
C ASP A 51 9.30 10.09 33.03
N LEU A 52 9.51 9.25 34.05
CA LEU A 52 8.63 8.12 34.34
C LEU A 52 7.29 8.54 34.98
N GLU A 53 7.26 9.66 35.69
CA GLU A 53 6.05 10.20 36.32
C GLU A 53 5.13 10.93 35.35
N SER A 54 5.68 11.58 34.33
CA SER A 54 4.93 12.25 33.27
C SER A 54 4.24 11.30 32.30
N GLN A 55 4.58 10.01 32.32
CA GLN A 55 3.93 9.00 31.48
C GLN A 55 2.50 8.70 31.98
N PRO A 56 1.55 8.45 31.06
CA PRO A 56 0.17 8.11 31.43
C PRO A 56 0.15 6.88 32.35
N ARG A 57 -0.51 7.03 33.51
CA ARG A 57 -0.71 5.93 34.48
C ARG A 57 -2.08 5.28 34.37
N GLU A 58 -3.01 5.91 33.65
CA GLU A 58 -4.36 5.40 33.44
C GLU A 58 -4.44 4.63 32.12
N ILE A 59 -4.89 3.37 32.23
CA ILE A 59 -5.08 2.47 31.08
C ILE A 59 -6.02 3.11 30.05
N ASP A 60 -7.04 3.85 30.49
CA ASP A 60 -8.02 4.50 29.62
C ASP A 60 -7.43 5.65 28.81
N ALA A 61 -6.50 6.43 29.39
CA ALA A 61 -5.79 7.50 28.66
C ALA A 61 -4.84 6.91 27.59
N MET A 62 -4.17 5.80 27.91
CA MET A 62 -3.33 5.08 26.94
C MET A 62 -4.16 4.47 25.81
N LYS A 63 -5.31 3.87 26.15
CA LYS A 63 -6.27 3.35 25.16
C LYS A 63 -6.78 4.48 24.25
N ALA A 64 -7.22 5.61 24.80
CA ALA A 64 -7.74 6.73 24.00
C ALA A 64 -6.72 7.29 22.99
N GLN A 65 -5.44 7.37 23.36
CA GLN A 65 -4.38 7.81 22.46
C GLN A 65 -4.15 6.82 21.31
N GLU A 66 -4.07 5.53 21.61
CA GLU A 66 -3.90 4.47 20.60
C GLU A 66 -5.14 4.32 19.70
N LEU A 67 -6.34 4.59 20.22
CA LEU A 67 -7.57 4.58 19.43
C LEU A 67 -7.69 5.75 18.45
N ASN A 68 -7.13 6.90 18.78
CA ASN A 68 -7.01 8.02 17.83
C ASN A 68 -6.01 7.70 16.72
N ARG A 69 -4.90 7.03 17.07
CA ARG A 69 -3.89 6.57 16.12
C ARG A 69 -4.44 5.49 15.18
N LEU A 70 -5.25 4.58 15.70
CA LEU A 70 -5.88 3.50 14.95
C LEU A 70 -6.66 3.99 13.73
N ASN A 71 -7.47 5.04 13.89
CA ASN A 71 -8.26 5.59 12.78
C ASN A 71 -7.34 6.10 11.65
N HIS A 72 -6.26 6.77 12.02
CA HIS A 72 -5.27 7.25 11.04
C HIS A 72 -4.54 6.11 10.34
N GLU A 73 -4.16 5.06 11.07
CA GLU A 73 -3.49 3.89 10.50
C GLU A 73 -4.40 3.10 9.55
N LEU A 74 -5.69 2.92 9.88
CA LEU A 74 -6.66 2.29 8.97
C LEU A 74 -6.86 3.13 7.70
N GLN A 75 -6.96 4.45 7.83
CA GLN A 75 -7.07 5.35 6.70
C GLN A 75 -5.82 5.29 5.79
N GLU A 76 -4.62 5.30 6.38
CA GLU A 76 -3.35 5.18 5.65
C GLU A 76 -3.29 3.85 4.88
N VAL A 77 -3.69 2.74 5.52
CA VAL A 77 -3.74 1.42 4.90
C VAL A 77 -4.71 1.39 3.71
N GLY A 78 -5.90 1.99 3.85
CA GLY A 78 -6.85 2.11 2.75
C GLY A 78 -6.31 2.90 1.56
N ILE A 79 -5.61 4.02 1.83
CA ILE A 79 -4.95 4.84 0.80
C ILE A 79 -3.84 4.03 0.10
N GLN A 80 -2.97 3.38 0.86
CA GLN A 80 -1.87 2.57 0.31
C GLN A 80 -2.38 1.41 -0.55
N PHE A 81 -3.47 0.76 -0.13
CA PHE A 81 -4.12 -0.26 -0.95
C PHE A 81 -4.62 0.31 -2.28
N ARG A 82 -5.35 1.44 -2.24
CA ARG A 82 -5.88 2.09 -3.45
C ARG A 82 -4.77 2.49 -4.41
N GLU A 83 -3.73 3.16 -3.91
CA GLU A 83 -2.58 3.58 -4.72
C GLU A 83 -1.85 2.39 -5.34
N HIS A 84 -1.71 1.28 -4.61
CA HIS A 84 -1.10 0.07 -5.16
C HIS A 84 -1.94 -0.53 -6.30
N ILE A 85 -3.25 -0.66 -6.15
CA ILE A 85 -4.13 -1.14 -7.24
C ILE A 85 -4.08 -0.19 -8.44
N GLU A 86 -4.10 1.11 -8.20
CA GLU A 86 -3.99 2.11 -9.27
C GLU A 86 -2.67 1.98 -10.03
N HIS A 87 -1.55 1.79 -9.32
CA HIS A 87 -0.26 1.57 -9.93
C HIS A 87 -0.25 0.29 -10.79
N GLU A 88 -0.74 -0.83 -10.26
CA GLU A 88 -0.82 -2.11 -10.99
C GLU A 88 -1.66 -2.00 -12.27
N VAL A 89 -2.79 -1.29 -12.22
CA VAL A 89 -3.63 -1.04 -13.41
C VAL A 89 -2.89 -0.14 -14.41
N ASN A 90 -2.22 0.90 -13.94
CA ASN A 90 -1.48 1.82 -14.80
C ASN A 90 -0.31 1.13 -15.51
N GLU A 91 0.46 0.28 -14.81
CA GLU A 91 1.53 -0.53 -15.40
C GLU A 91 1.01 -1.40 -16.55
N ILE A 92 -0.17 -2.01 -16.40
CA ILE A 92 -0.79 -2.76 -17.51
C ILE A 92 -1.16 -1.82 -18.65
N VAL A 93 -1.75 -0.65 -18.37
CA VAL A 93 -2.24 0.27 -19.40
C VAL A 93 -1.11 0.87 -20.23
N VAL A 94 0.06 1.11 -19.64
CA VAL A 94 1.25 1.63 -20.34
C VAL A 94 2.10 0.53 -20.97
N ASN A 95 1.66 -0.74 -20.89
CA ASN A 95 2.39 -1.93 -21.33
C ASN A 95 3.72 -2.16 -20.57
N GLY A 96 3.77 -1.75 -19.30
CA GLY A 96 4.90 -1.96 -18.39
C GLY A 96 4.92 -3.34 -17.73
N ASP A 97 3.77 -4.00 -17.56
CA ASP A 97 3.71 -5.35 -16.98
C ASP A 97 4.08 -6.43 -18.03
N HIS A 98 5.32 -6.94 -17.93
CA HIS A 98 5.85 -7.97 -18.83
C HIS A 98 5.05 -9.28 -18.79
N TYR A 99 4.59 -9.72 -17.61
CA TYR A 99 3.86 -10.99 -17.49
C TYR A 99 2.51 -10.89 -18.19
N PHE A 100 1.80 -9.79 -17.99
CA PHE A 100 0.56 -9.52 -18.70
C PHE A 100 0.78 -9.47 -20.22
N GLU A 101 1.83 -8.82 -20.69
CA GLU A 101 2.13 -8.77 -22.13
C GLU A 101 2.47 -10.14 -22.71
N GLU A 102 3.18 -10.98 -21.97
CA GLU A 102 3.48 -12.35 -22.39
C GLU A 102 2.19 -13.17 -22.56
N ASP A 103 1.29 -13.12 -21.57
CA ASP A 103 0.03 -13.84 -21.59
C ASP A 103 -0.90 -13.31 -22.69
N PHE A 104 -0.93 -11.99 -22.91
CA PHE A 104 -1.68 -11.39 -23.99
C PHE A 104 -1.12 -11.76 -25.38
N ASN A 105 0.20 -11.89 -25.51
CA ASN A 105 0.82 -12.37 -26.74
C ASN A 105 0.55 -13.85 -27.01
N LYS A 106 0.46 -14.69 -25.97
CA LYS A 106 -0.02 -16.09 -26.10
C LYS A 106 -1.45 -16.12 -26.65
N LEU A 107 -2.34 -15.27 -26.14
CA LEU A 107 -3.71 -15.14 -26.67
C LEU A 107 -3.71 -14.74 -28.15
N LYS A 108 -2.92 -13.73 -28.55
CA LYS A 108 -2.80 -13.30 -29.96
C LYS A 108 -2.36 -14.46 -30.86
N ALA A 109 -1.31 -15.17 -30.45
CA ALA A 109 -0.78 -16.30 -31.21
C ALA A 109 -1.82 -17.42 -31.35
N ARG A 110 -2.56 -17.72 -30.28
CA ARG A 110 -3.63 -18.72 -30.27
C ARG A 110 -4.76 -18.38 -31.23
N MET A 111 -5.20 -17.12 -31.27
CA MET A 111 -6.23 -16.64 -32.21
C MET A 111 -5.80 -16.80 -33.67
N VAL A 112 -4.56 -16.41 -34.01
CA VAL A 112 -4.01 -16.54 -35.36
C VAL A 112 -3.89 -18.01 -35.76
N SER A 113 -3.29 -18.83 -34.89
CA SER A 113 -3.13 -20.26 -35.13
C SER A 113 -4.49 -20.96 -35.30
N ARG A 114 -5.51 -20.56 -34.52
CA ARG A 114 -6.86 -21.12 -34.65
C ARG A 114 -7.49 -20.74 -35.98
N LEU A 115 -7.38 -19.48 -36.40
CA LEU A 115 -7.89 -19.07 -37.72
C LEU A 115 -7.26 -19.90 -38.84
N ASP A 116 -5.93 -20.07 -38.82
CA ASP A 116 -5.22 -20.87 -39.83
C ASP A 116 -5.69 -22.33 -39.84
N GLU A 117 -5.85 -22.94 -38.67
CA GLU A 117 -6.38 -24.31 -38.51
C GLU A 117 -7.81 -24.43 -39.06
N LEU A 118 -8.69 -23.48 -38.72
CA LEU A 118 -10.08 -23.46 -39.17
C LEU A 118 -10.18 -23.31 -40.69
N LEU A 119 -9.35 -22.46 -41.30
CA LEU A 119 -9.30 -22.28 -42.75
C LEU A 119 -8.77 -23.55 -43.46
N GLN A 120 -7.80 -24.25 -42.87
CA GLN A 120 -7.26 -25.49 -43.42
C GLN A 120 -8.23 -26.66 -43.31
N THR A 121 -9.02 -26.73 -42.23
CA THR A 121 -9.96 -27.83 -41.95
C THR A 121 -11.38 -27.55 -42.46
N PHE A 122 -11.68 -26.32 -42.87
CA PHE A 122 -12.99 -25.93 -43.41
C PHE A 122 -13.39 -26.83 -44.59
N SER A 123 -14.62 -27.33 -44.55
CA SER A 123 -15.19 -28.19 -45.59
C SER A 123 -16.45 -27.57 -46.19
N VAL A 124 -16.44 -27.37 -47.51
CA VAL A 124 -17.58 -26.87 -48.27
C VAL A 124 -18.74 -27.87 -48.23
N ALA A 125 -18.45 -29.17 -48.26
CA ALA A 125 -19.49 -30.21 -48.16
C ALA A 125 -20.28 -30.11 -46.84
N ASN A 126 -19.59 -29.85 -45.73
CA ASN A 126 -20.25 -29.67 -44.43
C ASN A 126 -21.07 -28.38 -44.38
N ALA A 127 -20.54 -27.26 -44.89
CA ALA A 127 -21.25 -25.99 -44.98
C ALA A 127 -22.49 -26.10 -45.90
N HIS A 128 -22.35 -26.74 -47.07
CA HIS A 128 -23.45 -27.04 -47.97
C HIS A 128 -24.53 -27.89 -47.29
N ARG A 129 -24.13 -28.94 -46.56
CA ARG A 129 -25.09 -29.79 -45.82
C ARG A 129 -25.87 -28.98 -44.78
N ARG A 130 -25.22 -28.10 -44.01
CA ARG A 130 -25.88 -27.23 -43.03
C ARG A 130 -26.88 -26.29 -43.73
N ALA A 131 -26.45 -25.59 -44.77
CA ALA A 131 -27.30 -24.70 -45.55
C ALA A 131 -28.50 -25.43 -46.20
N ALA A 132 -28.31 -26.66 -46.69
CA ALA A 132 -29.38 -27.46 -47.28
C ALA A 132 -30.42 -27.89 -46.23
N ILE A 133 -29.99 -28.27 -45.02
CA ILE A 133 -30.89 -28.64 -43.91
C ILE A 133 -31.79 -27.46 -43.51
N SER A 134 -31.26 -26.24 -43.54
CA SER A 134 -32.01 -25.01 -43.27
C SER A 134 -33.11 -24.71 -44.30
N HIS A 135 -33.07 -25.36 -45.48
CA HIS A 135 -34.01 -25.14 -46.58
C HIS A 135 -34.55 -26.48 -47.16
N PRO A 136 -35.41 -27.21 -46.42
CA PRO A 136 -35.77 -28.59 -46.73
C PRO A 136 -36.55 -28.79 -48.05
N ARG A 137 -37.08 -27.73 -48.65
CA ARG A 137 -37.82 -27.79 -49.92
C ARG A 137 -36.92 -27.73 -51.16
N ASN A 138 -35.65 -27.34 -50.99
CA ASN A 138 -34.72 -27.10 -52.09
C ASN A 138 -33.47 -27.98 -51.92
N SER A 139 -33.03 -28.62 -52.99
CA SER A 139 -31.80 -29.41 -53.01
C SER A 139 -30.56 -28.61 -53.44
N THR A 140 -30.77 -27.43 -54.02
CA THR A 140 -29.71 -26.55 -54.53
C THR A 140 -29.36 -25.49 -53.49
N VAL A 141 -28.07 -25.36 -53.19
CA VAL A 141 -27.54 -24.38 -52.24
C VAL A 141 -26.68 -23.36 -53.01
N PRO A 142 -26.98 -22.05 -52.95
CA PRO A 142 -26.16 -21.03 -53.59
C PRO A 142 -24.84 -20.83 -52.83
N LEU A 143 -23.79 -20.39 -53.54
CA LEU A 143 -22.47 -20.07 -52.95
C LEU A 143 -22.59 -19.14 -51.73
N ILE A 144 -23.48 -18.14 -51.79
CA ILE A 144 -23.70 -17.19 -50.68
C ILE A 144 -24.16 -17.93 -49.42
N ALA A 145 -25.03 -18.93 -49.52
CA ALA A 145 -25.47 -19.69 -48.35
C ALA A 145 -24.34 -20.52 -47.74
N ILE A 146 -23.45 -21.07 -48.57
CA ILE A 146 -22.23 -21.76 -48.10
C ILE A 146 -21.31 -20.78 -47.37
N LEU A 147 -21.11 -19.58 -47.94
CA LEU A 147 -20.31 -18.54 -47.32
C LEU A 147 -20.91 -18.13 -45.98
N VAL A 148 -22.22 -17.89 -45.89
CA VAL A 148 -22.89 -17.55 -44.63
C VAL A 148 -22.63 -18.60 -43.54
N GLU A 149 -22.81 -19.89 -43.84
CA GLU A 149 -22.51 -20.98 -42.90
C GLU A 149 -21.02 -21.02 -42.50
N ALA A 150 -20.12 -20.68 -43.42
CA ALA A 150 -18.70 -20.60 -43.15
C ALA A 150 -18.32 -19.41 -42.26
N LEU A 151 -18.92 -18.23 -42.49
CA LEU A 151 -18.70 -17.02 -41.68
C LEU A 151 -19.13 -17.27 -40.23
N TYR A 152 -20.32 -17.85 -40.01
CA TYR A 152 -20.77 -18.23 -38.66
C TYR A 152 -19.87 -19.27 -38.01
N TYR A 153 -19.48 -20.32 -38.75
CA TYR A 153 -18.59 -21.35 -38.22
C TYR A 153 -17.26 -20.75 -37.75
N LEU A 154 -16.62 -19.92 -38.57
CA LEU A 154 -15.35 -19.28 -38.20
C LEU A 154 -15.50 -18.33 -37.01
N ALA A 155 -16.55 -17.49 -37.00
CA ALA A 155 -16.78 -16.55 -35.91
C ALA A 155 -17.01 -17.25 -34.57
N ASN A 156 -17.83 -18.30 -34.53
CA ASN A 156 -18.13 -19.05 -33.30
C ASN A 156 -16.90 -19.79 -32.77
N GLU A 157 -16.13 -20.44 -33.64
CA GLU A 157 -14.92 -21.15 -33.23
C GLU A 157 -13.80 -20.21 -32.75
N LEU A 158 -13.77 -18.98 -33.27
CA LEU A 158 -12.88 -17.93 -32.78
C LEU A 158 -13.38 -17.31 -31.47
N GLU A 159 -14.70 -17.20 -31.27
CA GLU A 159 -15.30 -16.79 -30.00
C GLU A 159 -14.86 -17.73 -28.87
N ASP A 160 -14.99 -19.05 -29.06
CA ASP A 160 -14.61 -20.04 -28.05
C ASP A 160 -13.15 -19.87 -27.59
N VAL A 161 -12.23 -19.64 -28.54
CA VAL A 161 -10.81 -19.42 -28.24
C VAL A 161 -10.57 -18.07 -27.54
N LEU A 162 -11.26 -17.01 -27.97
CA LEU A 162 -11.13 -15.70 -27.36
C LEU A 162 -11.67 -15.69 -25.92
N VAL A 163 -12.81 -16.35 -25.69
CA VAL A 163 -13.45 -16.52 -24.37
C VAL A 163 -12.57 -17.33 -23.43
N ASP A 164 -12.04 -18.48 -23.86
CA ASP A 164 -11.13 -19.29 -23.05
C ASP A 164 -9.83 -18.52 -22.72
N GLY A 165 -9.26 -17.88 -23.73
CA GLY A 165 -8.01 -17.16 -23.56
C GLY A 165 -8.14 -15.90 -22.70
N VAL A 166 -9.25 -15.14 -22.79
CA VAL A 166 -9.46 -13.98 -21.92
C VAL A 166 -9.76 -14.39 -20.48
N THR A 167 -10.49 -15.49 -20.28
CA THR A 167 -10.74 -16.04 -18.95
C THR A 167 -9.44 -16.44 -18.26
N THR A 168 -8.55 -17.12 -19.00
CA THR A 168 -7.21 -17.49 -18.52
C THR A 168 -6.37 -16.26 -18.18
N LEU A 169 -6.30 -15.30 -19.11
CA LEU A 169 -5.53 -14.04 -18.95
C LEU A 169 -5.94 -13.27 -17.69
N VAL A 170 -7.25 -13.12 -17.45
CA VAL A 170 -7.78 -12.42 -16.27
C VAL A 170 -7.51 -13.20 -14.99
N SER A 171 -7.69 -14.52 -15.01
CA SER A 171 -7.44 -15.36 -13.84
C SER A 171 -5.97 -15.29 -13.40
N GLU A 172 -5.05 -15.39 -14.36
CA GLU A 172 -3.61 -15.28 -14.09
C GLU A 172 -3.23 -13.87 -13.60
N LEU A 173 -3.83 -12.82 -14.17
CA LEU A 173 -3.67 -11.45 -13.69
C LEU A 173 -4.12 -11.29 -12.23
N CYS A 174 -5.35 -11.71 -11.91
CA CYS A 174 -5.91 -11.59 -10.56
C CYS A 174 -5.12 -12.41 -9.53
N GLN A 175 -4.63 -13.59 -9.90
CA GLN A 175 -3.75 -14.39 -9.04
C GLN A 175 -2.42 -13.66 -8.74
N ARG A 176 -1.79 -13.07 -9.77
CA ARG A 176 -0.57 -12.28 -9.59
C ARG A 176 -0.81 -11.05 -8.73
N LEU A 177 -1.89 -10.32 -8.99
CA LEU A 177 -2.29 -9.13 -8.22
C LEU A 177 -2.49 -9.48 -6.75
N LEU A 178 -3.24 -10.55 -6.47
CA LEU A 178 -3.45 -11.05 -5.11
C LEU A 178 -2.12 -11.40 -4.42
N HIS A 179 -1.20 -12.05 -5.14
CA HIS A 179 0.11 -12.38 -4.62
C HIS A 179 0.94 -11.13 -4.28
N ARG A 180 0.96 -10.13 -5.16
CA ARG A 180 1.66 -8.85 -4.93
C ARG A 180 1.06 -8.10 -3.73
N VAL A 181 -0.27 -8.04 -3.63
CA VAL A 181 -0.97 -7.45 -2.48
C VAL A 181 -0.53 -8.12 -1.17
N LYS A 182 -0.48 -9.45 -1.12
CA LYS A 182 -0.07 -10.20 0.09
C LYS A 182 1.37 -9.93 0.55
N GLN A 183 2.24 -9.49 -0.35
CA GLN A 183 3.64 -9.19 -0.03
C GLN A 183 3.85 -7.79 0.54
N THR A 184 2.85 -6.91 0.46
CA THR A 184 2.98 -5.51 0.87
C THR A 184 2.91 -5.33 2.39
N GLU A 185 3.53 -4.25 2.86
CA GLU A 185 3.50 -3.88 4.29
C GLU A 185 2.10 -3.49 4.77
N TYR A 186 1.31 -2.78 3.95
CA TYR A 186 -0.05 -2.39 4.32
C TYR A 186 -0.95 -3.62 4.54
N TYR A 187 -0.74 -4.71 3.79
CA TYR A 187 -1.50 -5.94 3.95
C TYR A 187 -1.15 -6.65 5.27
N ARG A 188 0.13 -6.62 5.68
CA ARG A 188 0.53 -7.10 7.02
C ARG A 188 -0.03 -6.22 8.13
N LYS A 189 -0.05 -4.90 7.93
CA LYS A 189 -0.68 -3.95 8.86
C LYS A 189 -2.16 -4.28 9.05
N LEU A 190 -2.91 -4.64 8.00
CA LEU A 190 -4.33 -5.06 8.13
C LEU A 190 -4.49 -6.20 9.15
N TYR A 191 -3.71 -7.27 9.04
CA TYR A 191 -3.78 -8.38 9.99
C TYR A 191 -3.43 -7.97 11.41
N ARG A 192 -2.48 -7.04 11.58
CA ARG A 192 -2.14 -6.51 12.90
C ARG A 192 -3.28 -5.68 13.49
N LEU A 193 -3.99 -4.90 12.68
CA LEU A 193 -5.03 -3.97 13.15
C LEU A 193 -6.39 -4.65 13.33
N LEU A 194 -6.76 -5.57 12.44
CA LEU A 194 -8.10 -6.17 12.35
C LEU A 194 -8.13 -7.66 12.74
N GLY A 195 -6.97 -8.32 12.81
CA GLY A 195 -6.89 -9.78 12.94
C GLY A 195 -7.26 -10.54 11.67
N ASN A 196 -7.49 -9.85 10.56
CA ASN A 196 -7.86 -10.41 9.25
C ASN A 196 -7.37 -9.51 8.09
N ASP A 197 -7.73 -9.86 6.86
CA ASP A 197 -7.33 -9.15 5.63
C ASP A 197 -8.24 -7.97 5.24
N GLY A 198 -9.17 -7.58 6.09
CA GLY A 198 -10.16 -6.52 5.82
C GLY A 198 -11.17 -6.87 4.72
N GLY A 199 -11.22 -8.12 4.25
CA GLY A 199 -12.06 -8.55 3.12
C GLY A 199 -11.42 -8.38 1.74
N VAL A 200 -10.15 -7.95 1.68
CA VAL A 200 -9.42 -7.70 0.42
C VAL A 200 -9.38 -8.93 -0.49
N GLU A 201 -9.11 -10.12 0.05
CA GLU A 201 -9.06 -11.34 -0.76
C GLU A 201 -10.43 -11.70 -1.37
N THR A 202 -11.50 -11.46 -0.61
CA THR A 202 -12.87 -11.73 -1.06
C THR A 202 -13.22 -10.77 -2.19
N GLN A 203 -12.95 -9.48 -2.00
CA GLN A 203 -13.24 -8.45 -2.99
C GLN A 203 -12.44 -8.66 -4.29
N LEU A 204 -11.17 -9.06 -4.20
CA LEU A 204 -10.36 -9.39 -5.37
C LEU A 204 -10.89 -10.61 -6.15
N LYS A 205 -11.46 -11.61 -5.47
CA LYS A 205 -12.12 -12.75 -6.13
C LYS A 205 -13.46 -12.37 -6.75
N GLU A 206 -14.19 -11.44 -6.16
CA GLU A 206 -15.45 -10.95 -6.72
C GLU A 206 -15.22 -10.10 -7.97
N VAL A 207 -14.22 -9.21 -7.94
CA VAL A 207 -13.88 -8.40 -9.12
C VAL A 207 -13.31 -9.27 -10.25
N GLU A 208 -12.57 -10.35 -9.94
CA GLU A 208 -12.13 -11.34 -10.93
C GLU A 208 -13.32 -11.91 -11.73
N LYS A 209 -14.39 -12.33 -11.03
CA LYS A 209 -15.60 -12.85 -11.68
C LYS A 209 -16.27 -11.79 -12.55
N THR A 210 -16.35 -10.56 -12.06
CA THR A 210 -16.96 -9.43 -12.79
C THR A 210 -16.15 -9.08 -14.04
N LEU A 211 -14.82 -9.07 -13.94
CA LEU A 211 -13.89 -8.85 -15.05
C LEU A 211 -14.04 -9.94 -16.11
N ILE A 212 -14.05 -11.21 -15.71
CA ILE A 212 -14.27 -12.34 -16.63
C ILE A 212 -15.61 -12.19 -17.33
N ALA A 213 -16.69 -11.97 -16.58
CA ALA A 213 -18.03 -11.82 -17.17
C ALA A 213 -18.11 -10.67 -18.18
N ALA A 214 -17.55 -9.50 -17.84
CA ALA A 214 -17.51 -8.33 -18.72
C ALA A 214 -16.71 -8.62 -19.99
N LEU A 215 -15.51 -9.18 -19.86
CA LEU A 215 -14.65 -9.46 -21.01
C LEU A 215 -15.15 -10.60 -21.88
N VAL A 216 -15.77 -11.63 -21.31
CA VAL A 216 -16.46 -12.67 -22.07
C VAL A 216 -17.61 -12.07 -22.88
N SER A 217 -18.40 -11.16 -22.30
CA SER A 217 -19.45 -10.46 -23.04
C SER A 217 -18.87 -9.66 -24.22
N GLU A 218 -17.77 -8.94 -24.00
CA GLU A 218 -17.10 -8.19 -25.07
C GLU A 218 -16.50 -9.10 -26.16
N SER A 219 -15.93 -10.25 -25.78
CA SER A 219 -15.44 -11.26 -26.74
C SER A 219 -16.55 -11.74 -27.66
N LYS A 220 -17.73 -12.03 -27.11
CA LYS A 220 -18.91 -12.46 -27.88
C LYS A 220 -19.36 -11.39 -28.87
N VAL A 221 -19.48 -10.15 -28.41
CA VAL A 221 -19.89 -9.02 -29.25
C VAL A 221 -18.89 -8.79 -30.39
N GLU A 222 -17.59 -8.90 -30.12
CA GLU A 222 -16.55 -8.69 -31.13
C GLU A 222 -16.52 -9.83 -32.17
N CYS A 223 -16.69 -11.07 -31.75
CA CYS A 223 -16.76 -12.22 -32.66
C CYS A 223 -18.07 -12.26 -33.46
N ASP A 224 -19.22 -11.91 -32.87
CA ASP A 224 -20.50 -11.77 -33.56
C ASP A 224 -20.41 -10.74 -34.71
N ARG A 225 -19.77 -9.59 -34.45
CA ARG A 225 -19.50 -8.58 -35.49
C ARG A 225 -18.64 -9.11 -36.64
N SER A 226 -17.78 -10.10 -36.37
CA SER A 226 -16.89 -10.70 -37.37
C SER A 226 -17.63 -11.58 -38.38
N VAL A 227 -18.89 -11.97 -38.12
CA VAL A 227 -19.73 -12.68 -39.10
C VAL A 227 -20.00 -11.80 -40.32
N ARG A 228 -20.20 -10.49 -40.13
CA ARG A 228 -20.49 -9.56 -41.22
C ARG A 228 -19.25 -9.34 -42.08
N GLU A 229 -19.37 -9.45 -43.39
CA GLU A 229 -18.25 -9.27 -44.32
C GLU A 229 -17.62 -7.87 -44.19
N SER A 230 -16.30 -7.81 -44.38
CA SER A 230 -15.58 -6.53 -44.40
C SER A 230 -16.06 -5.67 -45.56
N PRO A 231 -16.13 -4.32 -45.43
CA PRO A 231 -16.46 -3.44 -46.55
C PRO A 231 -15.61 -3.70 -47.81
N ARG A 232 -14.31 -3.97 -47.59
CA ARG A 232 -13.34 -4.31 -48.64
C ARG A 232 -13.65 -5.61 -49.41
N PHE A 233 -14.54 -6.46 -48.90
CA PHE A 233 -14.90 -7.71 -49.54
C PHE A 233 -15.59 -7.47 -50.90
N TYR A 234 -16.38 -6.39 -51.01
CA TYR A 234 -17.16 -6.06 -52.19
C TYR A 234 -16.64 -4.85 -52.99
N ASP A 235 -15.63 -4.13 -52.48
CA ASP A 235 -15.07 -2.93 -53.12
C ASP A 235 -14.49 -3.25 -54.51
N GLU A 236 -14.84 -2.42 -55.50
CA GLU A 236 -14.32 -2.56 -56.87
C GLU A 236 -12.79 -2.41 -56.91
N GLY A 237 -12.15 -3.20 -57.77
CA GLY A 237 -10.69 -3.21 -57.89
C GLY A 237 -9.95 -3.97 -56.79
N THR A 238 -10.66 -4.60 -55.85
CA THR A 238 -10.03 -5.47 -54.84
C THR A 238 -9.84 -6.90 -55.35
N PHE A 239 -8.84 -7.60 -54.80
CA PHE A 239 -8.64 -9.02 -55.08
C PHE A 239 -9.82 -9.88 -54.58
N SER A 240 -10.45 -9.48 -53.47
CA SER A 240 -11.60 -10.18 -52.88
C SER A 240 -12.80 -10.24 -53.83
N ILE A 241 -13.21 -9.11 -54.43
CA ILE A 241 -14.35 -9.09 -55.36
C ILE A 241 -14.04 -9.85 -56.67
N TYR A 242 -12.79 -9.79 -57.14
CA TYR A 242 -12.35 -10.56 -58.31
C TYR A 242 -12.43 -12.07 -58.04
N GLN A 243 -11.86 -12.51 -56.92
CA GLN A 243 -11.90 -13.91 -56.49
C GLN A 243 -13.35 -14.39 -56.29
N PHE A 244 -14.22 -13.54 -55.74
CA PHE A 244 -15.62 -13.87 -55.52
C PHE A 244 -16.35 -14.11 -56.85
N ARG A 245 -16.17 -13.22 -57.84
CA ARG A 245 -16.76 -13.36 -59.17
C ARG A 245 -16.29 -14.63 -59.88
N GLN A 246 -14.99 -14.95 -59.80
CA GLN A 246 -14.44 -16.20 -60.36
C GLN A 246 -15.05 -17.43 -59.70
N THR A 247 -15.11 -17.45 -58.36
CA THR A 247 -15.70 -18.55 -57.58
C THR A 247 -17.19 -18.72 -57.92
N LEU A 248 -17.93 -17.63 -58.05
CA LEU A 248 -19.33 -17.65 -58.46
C LEU A 248 -19.52 -18.21 -59.88
N GLN A 249 -18.67 -17.82 -60.83
CA GLN A 249 -18.70 -18.36 -62.19
C GLN A 249 -18.39 -19.86 -62.25
N GLN A 250 -17.47 -20.35 -61.43
CA GLN A 250 -17.16 -21.78 -61.34
C GLN A 250 -18.33 -22.56 -60.72
N THR A 251 -18.86 -22.07 -59.60
CA THR A 251 -19.89 -22.77 -58.83
C THR A 251 -21.28 -22.75 -59.45
N SER A 252 -21.58 -21.75 -60.30
CA SER A 252 -22.87 -21.62 -60.98
C SER A 252 -23.07 -22.54 -62.20
N GLN A 253 -22.03 -23.28 -62.61
CA GLN A 253 -22.10 -24.19 -63.77
C GLN A 253 -22.77 -25.54 -63.47
N GLY A 254 -23.00 -25.86 -62.19
CA GLY A 254 -23.62 -27.11 -61.74
C GLY A 254 -24.72 -26.85 -60.71
N TYR A 255 -25.62 -27.83 -60.55
CA TYR A 255 -26.71 -27.78 -59.56
C TYR A 255 -26.46 -28.70 -58.34
N ASP A 256 -25.38 -29.48 -58.39
CA ASP A 256 -24.95 -30.45 -57.38
C ASP A 256 -23.75 -29.94 -56.56
N CYS A 257 -23.52 -30.56 -55.41
CA CYS A 257 -22.47 -30.14 -54.47
C CYS A 257 -21.04 -30.31 -55.02
N SER A 258 -20.84 -31.06 -56.12
CA SER A 258 -19.52 -31.37 -56.67
C SER A 258 -18.77 -30.11 -57.12
N SER A 259 -19.42 -29.22 -57.88
CA SER A 259 -18.85 -27.95 -58.36
C SER A 259 -18.46 -27.02 -57.21
N MET A 260 -19.22 -27.06 -56.11
CA MET A 260 -18.93 -26.31 -54.88
C MET A 260 -17.69 -26.85 -54.17
N VAL A 261 -17.55 -28.17 -54.08
CA VAL A 261 -16.38 -28.83 -53.46
C VAL A 261 -15.12 -28.59 -54.28
N GLU A 262 -15.21 -28.62 -55.62
CA GLU A 262 -14.08 -28.27 -56.50
C GLU A 262 -13.62 -26.82 -56.32
N ALA A 263 -14.54 -25.91 -55.97
CA ALA A 263 -14.25 -24.52 -55.66
C ALA A 263 -13.79 -24.27 -54.21
N GLU A 264 -13.66 -25.31 -53.38
CA GLU A 264 -13.27 -25.19 -51.97
C GLU A 264 -11.98 -24.39 -51.73
N PRO A 265 -10.88 -24.56 -52.50
CA PRO A 265 -9.68 -23.74 -52.33
C PRO A 265 -9.95 -22.24 -52.54
N ALA A 266 -10.78 -21.91 -53.53
CA ALA A 266 -11.18 -20.54 -53.84
C ALA A 266 -12.07 -19.94 -52.74
N ILE A 267 -12.98 -20.76 -52.18
CA ILE A 267 -13.83 -20.38 -51.05
C ILE A 267 -12.99 -20.13 -49.78
N ARG A 268 -12.03 -21.01 -49.48
CA ARG A 268 -11.08 -20.81 -48.36
C ARG A 268 -10.29 -19.52 -48.52
N GLN A 269 -9.85 -19.20 -49.74
CA GLN A 269 -9.16 -17.95 -50.02
C GLN A 269 -10.04 -16.72 -49.76
N LEU A 270 -11.33 -16.77 -50.13
CA LEU A 270 -12.28 -15.70 -49.81
C LEU A 270 -12.44 -15.49 -48.31
N LEU A 271 -12.62 -16.59 -47.56
CA LEU A 271 -12.74 -16.54 -46.10
C LEU A 271 -11.47 -15.97 -45.46
N LYS A 272 -10.29 -16.39 -45.94
CA LYS A 272 -8.99 -15.88 -45.48
C LYS A 272 -8.87 -14.36 -45.67
N LEU A 273 -9.18 -13.87 -46.87
CA LEU A 273 -9.11 -12.44 -47.21
C LEU A 273 -10.03 -11.58 -46.33
N ASP A 274 -11.11 -12.15 -45.81
CA ASP A 274 -12.06 -11.46 -44.95
C ASP A 274 -11.71 -11.57 -43.46
N PHE A 275 -11.36 -12.77 -42.97
CA PHE A 275 -11.12 -13.01 -41.54
C PHE A 275 -9.75 -12.59 -41.05
N GLU A 276 -8.69 -12.71 -41.86
CA GLU A 276 -7.34 -12.28 -41.44
C GLU A 276 -7.29 -10.80 -40.99
N PRO A 277 -7.82 -9.82 -41.75
CA PRO A 277 -7.79 -8.44 -41.30
C PRO A 277 -8.68 -8.20 -40.07
N LYS A 278 -9.81 -8.91 -39.94
CA LYS A 278 -10.70 -8.82 -38.76
C LYS A 278 -9.99 -9.30 -37.50
N VAL A 279 -9.49 -10.54 -37.51
CA VAL A 279 -8.77 -11.13 -36.38
C VAL A 279 -7.56 -10.27 -36.02
N SER A 280 -6.79 -9.81 -37.01
CA SER A 280 -5.67 -8.89 -36.77
C SER A 280 -6.12 -7.58 -36.12
N ALA A 281 -7.24 -6.99 -36.54
CA ALA A 281 -7.75 -5.75 -35.95
C ALA A 281 -8.23 -5.97 -34.51
N THR A 282 -8.95 -7.04 -34.25
CA THR A 282 -9.41 -7.43 -32.91
C THR A 282 -8.23 -7.58 -31.96
N ILE A 283 -7.25 -8.44 -32.29
CA ILE A 283 -6.17 -8.78 -31.35
C ILE A 283 -5.08 -7.70 -31.22
N ARG A 284 -4.87 -6.86 -32.25
CA ARG A 284 -3.81 -5.83 -32.23
C ARG A 284 -4.31 -4.45 -31.82
N LYS A 285 -5.57 -4.12 -32.08
CA LYS A 285 -6.07 -2.75 -31.94
C LYS A 285 -7.22 -2.64 -30.94
N HIS A 286 -8.30 -3.39 -31.16
CA HIS A 286 -9.55 -3.17 -30.43
C HIS A 286 -9.55 -3.82 -29.05
N PHE A 287 -9.21 -5.10 -28.99
CA PHE A 287 -9.41 -5.89 -27.78
C PHE A 287 -8.47 -5.49 -26.64
N ARG A 288 -7.25 -5.03 -26.94
CA ARG A 288 -6.33 -4.46 -25.93
C ARG A 288 -6.94 -3.24 -25.24
N GLN A 289 -7.55 -2.35 -26.02
CA GLN A 289 -8.20 -1.17 -25.47
C GLN A 289 -9.42 -1.54 -24.62
N THR A 290 -10.22 -2.51 -25.07
CA THR A 290 -11.34 -3.05 -24.30
C THR A 290 -10.88 -3.60 -22.96
N ILE A 291 -9.85 -4.45 -22.93
CA ILE A 291 -9.28 -4.96 -21.67
C ILE A 291 -8.83 -3.82 -20.76
N ASN A 292 -8.08 -2.84 -21.28
CA ASN A 292 -7.60 -1.72 -20.46
C ASN A 292 -8.75 -0.92 -19.83
N MET A 293 -9.81 -0.65 -20.59
CA MET A 293 -10.98 0.08 -20.10
C MET A 293 -11.78 -0.73 -19.09
N THR A 294 -11.93 -2.03 -19.32
CA THR A 294 -12.60 -2.94 -18.38
C THR A 294 -11.82 -3.05 -17.07
N LEU A 295 -10.49 -3.20 -17.12
CA LEU A 295 -9.65 -3.20 -15.92
C LEU A 295 -9.78 -1.91 -15.12
N LYS A 296 -9.70 -0.74 -15.78
CA LYS A 296 -9.89 0.56 -15.10
C LYS A 296 -11.27 0.71 -14.47
N SER A 297 -12.32 0.38 -15.22
CA SER A 297 -13.71 0.57 -14.75
C SER A 297 -14.13 -0.37 -13.65
N GLN A 298 -13.44 -1.50 -13.47
CA GLN A 298 -13.76 -2.48 -12.42
C GLN A 298 -12.79 -2.42 -11.23
N LEU A 299 -11.47 -2.33 -11.46
CA LEU A 299 -10.48 -2.39 -10.38
C LEU A 299 -10.34 -1.08 -9.61
N LEU A 300 -10.41 0.09 -10.26
CA LEU A 300 -10.24 1.36 -9.57
C LEU A 300 -11.41 1.66 -8.61
N PRO A 301 -12.69 1.54 -9.04
CA PRO A 301 -13.81 1.73 -8.12
C PRO A 301 -13.85 0.68 -7.01
N MET A 302 -13.47 -0.57 -7.32
CA MET A 302 -13.33 -1.62 -6.31
C MET A 302 -12.31 -1.23 -5.23
N ALA A 303 -11.18 -0.65 -5.64
CA ALA A 303 -10.13 -0.26 -4.71
C ALA A 303 -10.58 0.88 -3.78
N GLU A 304 -11.32 1.86 -4.32
CA GLU A 304 -11.95 2.92 -3.53
C GLU A 304 -12.96 2.35 -2.53
N GLN A 305 -13.88 1.51 -2.99
CA GLN A 305 -14.88 0.89 -2.13
C GLN A 305 -14.25 0.05 -1.02
N GLN A 306 -13.21 -0.72 -1.35
CA GLN A 306 -12.52 -1.56 -0.36
C GLN A 306 -11.75 -0.73 0.66
N ALA A 307 -11.17 0.42 0.27
CA ALA A 307 -10.55 1.34 1.21
C ALA A 307 -11.58 1.90 2.22
N ASP A 308 -12.79 2.22 1.76
CA ASP A 308 -13.87 2.66 2.63
C ASP A 308 -14.35 1.53 3.56
N ILE A 309 -14.45 0.29 3.07
CA ILE A 309 -14.80 -0.88 3.88
C ILE A 309 -13.76 -1.10 4.99
N ILE A 310 -12.46 -1.00 4.67
CA ILE A 310 -11.39 -1.10 5.67
C ILE A 310 -11.56 -0.04 6.76
N LEU A 311 -11.87 1.20 6.39
CA LEU A 311 -12.08 2.28 7.34
C LEU A 311 -13.33 2.07 8.21
N GLN A 312 -14.41 1.53 7.64
CA GLN A 312 -15.64 1.22 8.37
C GLN A 312 -15.47 0.10 9.41
N GLN A 313 -14.41 -0.72 9.31
CA GLN A 313 -14.08 -1.75 10.29
C GLN A 313 -13.39 -1.20 11.55
N TYR A 314 -13.43 0.12 11.78
CA TYR A 314 -12.85 0.77 12.96
C TYR A 314 -13.29 0.13 14.29
N ASP A 315 -14.59 -0.13 14.47
CA ASP A 315 -15.08 -0.73 15.72
C ASP A 315 -14.52 -2.14 15.94
N GLN A 316 -14.40 -2.93 14.88
CA GLN A 316 -13.77 -4.25 14.95
C GLN A 316 -12.28 -4.15 15.28
N ALA A 317 -11.56 -3.22 14.64
CA ALA A 317 -10.15 -2.98 14.92
C ALA A 317 -9.94 -2.51 16.36
N ARG A 318 -10.83 -1.65 16.86
CA ARG A 318 -10.83 -1.17 18.25
C ARG A 318 -11.01 -2.34 19.22
N ASP A 319 -11.96 -3.22 18.97
CA ASP A 319 -12.25 -4.33 19.87
C ASP A 319 -11.11 -5.37 19.86
N TYR A 320 -10.51 -5.64 18.70
CA TYR A 320 -9.35 -6.52 18.57
C TYR A 320 -8.10 -5.96 19.25
N LEU A 321 -7.72 -4.72 18.94
CA LEU A 321 -6.57 -4.07 19.56
C LEU A 321 -6.79 -3.76 21.03
N GLY A 322 -8.03 -3.48 21.45
CA GLY A 322 -8.37 -3.21 22.83
C GLY A 322 -8.01 -4.37 23.77
N GLN A 323 -8.17 -5.61 23.30
CA GLN A 323 -7.77 -6.81 24.05
C GLN A 323 -6.25 -6.88 24.26
N THR A 324 -5.47 -6.58 23.21
CA THR A 324 -4.01 -6.61 23.26
C THR A 324 -3.43 -5.42 24.02
N LEU A 325 -3.99 -4.23 23.81
CA LEU A 325 -3.57 -2.96 24.41
C LEU A 325 -3.80 -2.94 25.92
N GLU A 326 -4.83 -3.61 26.44
CA GLU A 326 -5.05 -3.69 27.87
C GLU A 326 -3.91 -4.45 28.56
N GLN A 327 -3.49 -5.57 27.97
CA GLN A 327 -2.37 -6.36 28.47
C GLN A 327 -1.04 -5.61 28.32
N GLU A 328 -0.78 -5.01 27.16
CA GLU A 328 0.43 -4.20 26.91
C GLU A 328 0.51 -2.97 27.82
N ALA A 329 -0.61 -2.27 28.06
CA ALA A 329 -0.66 -1.12 28.96
C ALA A 329 -0.37 -1.55 30.41
N GLN A 330 -0.92 -2.68 30.85
CA GLN A 330 -0.71 -3.19 32.19
C GLN A 330 0.76 -3.60 32.42
N GLU A 331 1.39 -4.26 31.45
CA GLU A 331 2.80 -4.62 31.49
C GLU A 331 3.70 -3.36 31.51
N LYS A 332 3.39 -2.36 30.70
CA LYS A 332 4.14 -1.10 30.64
C LYS A 332 4.02 -0.31 31.94
N ILE A 333 2.83 -0.23 32.54
CA ILE A 333 2.62 0.39 33.85
C ILE A 333 3.40 -0.36 34.93
N ALA A 334 3.34 -1.69 34.96
CA ALA A 334 4.08 -2.50 35.93
C ALA A 334 5.60 -2.31 35.79
N HIS A 335 6.10 -2.25 34.57
CA HIS A 335 7.51 -1.97 34.28
C HIS A 335 7.94 -0.58 34.75
N ASN A 336 7.13 0.45 34.48
CA ASN A 336 7.39 1.82 34.92
C ASN A 336 7.38 1.94 36.45
N ILE A 337 6.45 1.27 37.14
CA ILE A 337 6.40 1.22 38.61
C ILE A 337 7.68 0.58 39.17
N ARG A 338 8.13 -0.53 38.55
CA ARG A 338 9.37 -1.20 38.95
C ARG A 338 10.58 -0.28 38.78
N LEU A 339 10.73 0.36 37.62
CA LEU A 339 11.82 1.32 37.36
C LEU A 339 11.80 2.51 38.33
N GLN A 340 10.63 3.05 38.64
CA GLN A 340 10.49 4.09 39.67
C GLN A 340 10.94 3.59 41.05
N GLY A 341 10.64 2.33 41.39
CA GLY A 341 11.14 1.68 42.60
C GLY A 341 12.67 1.57 42.62
N GLU A 342 13.26 1.10 41.53
CA GLU A 342 14.72 0.97 41.38
C GLU A 342 15.43 2.34 41.46
N ILE A 343 14.84 3.40 40.90
CA ILE A 343 15.37 4.77 41.01
C ILE A 343 15.25 5.29 42.44
N LYS A 344 14.13 5.05 43.13
CA LYS A 344 13.98 5.43 44.55
C LYS A 344 15.02 4.74 45.44
N GLU A 345 15.32 3.48 45.18
CA GLU A 345 16.37 2.74 45.88
C GLU A 345 17.75 3.35 45.62
N LYS A 346 18.10 3.64 44.36
CA LYS A 346 19.35 4.34 44.00
C LYS A 346 19.45 5.72 44.66
N ILE A 347 18.35 6.46 44.75
CA ILE A 347 18.29 7.75 45.47
C ILE A 347 18.54 7.54 46.97
N ALA A 348 17.99 6.49 47.58
CA ALA A 348 18.22 6.19 48.99
C ALA A 348 19.70 5.87 49.27
N THR A 349 20.33 5.03 48.44
CA THR A 349 21.77 4.72 48.54
C THR A 349 22.63 5.97 48.35
N TYR A 350 22.29 6.82 47.38
CA TYR A 350 22.95 8.11 47.18
C TYR A 350 22.85 9.00 48.42
N ASN A 351 21.64 9.17 48.97
CA ASN A 351 21.40 10.00 50.14
C ASN A 351 22.12 9.48 51.38
N GLU A 352 22.20 8.15 51.57
CA GLU A 352 22.94 7.53 52.67
C GLU A 352 24.44 7.83 52.57
N ALA A 353 25.03 7.65 51.38
CA ALA A 353 26.44 7.95 51.13
C ALA A 353 26.76 9.45 51.34
N VAL A 354 25.91 10.33 50.78
CA VAL A 354 26.04 11.78 50.93
C VAL A 354 25.87 12.21 52.39
N SER A 355 24.92 11.63 53.12
CA SER A 355 24.73 11.91 54.55
C SER A 355 25.93 11.49 55.38
N GLY A 356 26.54 10.32 55.10
CA GLY A 356 27.77 9.88 55.76
C GLY A 356 28.93 10.85 55.56
N ILE A 357 29.09 11.37 54.35
CA ILE A 357 30.12 12.38 54.03
C ILE A 357 29.80 13.72 54.71
N ASN A 358 28.54 14.16 54.66
CA ASN A 358 28.11 15.40 55.31
C ASN A 358 28.28 15.36 56.84
N ASN A 359 28.02 14.20 57.48
CA ASN A 359 28.27 14.02 58.91
C ASN A 359 29.77 14.13 59.24
N CYS A 360 30.64 13.57 58.39
CA CYS A 360 32.09 13.76 58.52
C CYS A 360 32.49 15.24 58.37
N LEU A 361 31.94 15.95 57.39
CA LEU A 361 32.19 17.39 57.17
C LEU A 361 31.73 18.23 58.37
N GLN A 362 30.54 17.96 58.91
CA GLN A 362 30.01 18.62 60.11
C GLN A 362 30.88 18.37 61.34
N SER A 363 31.33 17.12 61.56
CA SER A 363 32.24 16.77 62.67
C SER A 363 33.57 17.53 62.62
N MET A 364 33.96 18.01 61.43
CA MET A 364 35.18 18.80 61.20
C MET A 364 34.89 20.30 61.09
N GLN A 365 33.67 20.74 61.44
CA GLN A 365 33.20 22.13 61.38
C GLN A 365 33.20 22.73 59.96
N VAL A 366 33.20 21.91 58.91
CA VAL A 366 33.14 22.33 57.50
C VAL A 366 31.68 22.38 57.03
N TYR A 367 30.93 23.35 57.54
CA TYR A 367 29.48 23.44 57.28
C TYR A 367 29.14 23.98 55.88
N GLU A 368 29.99 24.81 55.30
CA GLU A 368 29.72 25.53 54.05
C GLU A 368 29.83 24.64 52.80
N ARG A 369 30.39 23.43 52.92
CA ARG A 369 30.68 22.52 51.80
C ARG A 369 29.86 21.22 51.83
N GLN A 370 28.65 21.28 52.38
CA GLN A 370 27.78 20.10 52.39
C GLN A 370 27.36 19.71 50.97
N LEU A 371 27.40 18.41 50.71
CA LEU A 371 26.98 17.80 49.46
C LEU A 371 25.45 17.73 49.38
N PRO A 372 24.86 17.84 48.18
CA PRO A 372 23.42 17.96 48.00
C PRO A 372 22.67 16.65 48.29
N LEU A 373 21.62 16.70 49.11
CA LEU A 373 20.67 15.59 49.29
C LEU A 373 19.48 15.71 48.32
N ILE A 374 18.83 14.59 48.04
CA ILE A 374 17.58 14.50 47.27
C ILE A 374 16.43 14.29 48.26
N ASN A 375 15.64 15.34 48.51
CA ASN A 375 14.57 15.33 49.50
C ASN A 375 13.20 15.18 48.84
N GLN A 376 12.14 14.93 49.63
CA GLN A 376 10.77 14.83 49.12
C GLN A 376 10.31 16.09 48.34
N GLY A 377 10.79 17.28 48.71
CA GLY A 377 10.53 18.52 47.96
C GLY A 377 11.26 18.61 46.61
N SER A 378 12.36 17.86 46.42
CA SER A 378 13.12 17.85 45.15
C SER A 378 12.35 17.18 44.01
N PHE A 379 11.33 16.39 44.33
CA PHE A 379 10.40 15.80 43.34
C PHE A 379 9.34 16.82 42.86
N GLN A 380 9.16 17.97 43.53
CA GLN A 380 8.14 18.98 43.21
C GLN A 380 8.68 20.25 42.52
N ASP A 381 10.00 20.50 42.52
CA ASP A 381 10.58 21.73 41.98
C ASP A 381 10.62 21.77 40.43
N LYS A 382 9.57 22.32 39.83
CA LYS A 382 9.63 23.21 38.64
C LYS A 382 8.29 23.94 38.47
N ASP A 383 7.95 24.79 39.43
CA ASP A 383 7.18 25.99 39.13
C ASP A 383 8.02 27.18 39.62
N ILE A 384 8.01 28.27 38.84
CA ILE A 384 8.71 29.55 39.06
C ILE A 384 10.11 29.63 38.41
N LYS A 385 10.12 29.98 37.10
CA LYS A 385 10.62 31.28 36.58
C LYS A 385 10.48 31.33 35.05
N SER A 386 9.35 31.83 34.59
CA SER A 386 9.17 32.37 33.23
C SER A 386 8.60 33.78 33.31
N ASP A 387 9.27 34.67 34.05
CA ASP A 387 9.08 36.11 33.91
C ASP A 387 10.40 36.68 33.38
N LEU A 388 10.51 36.68 32.04
CA LEU A 388 11.39 37.59 31.34
C LEU A 388 10.50 38.52 30.53
N GLU A 389 10.44 39.75 31.04
CA GLU A 389 9.77 40.92 30.51
C GLU A 389 10.06 41.10 29.02
N VAL A 390 9.03 41.01 28.19
CA VAL A 390 9.07 41.56 26.83
C VAL A 390 8.85 43.06 26.94
N ASN A 391 9.97 43.79 26.88
CA ASN A 391 10.00 45.24 26.71
C ASN A 391 9.11 45.68 25.53
N LYS A 392 8.06 46.44 25.83
CA LYS A 392 7.29 47.21 24.87
C LYS A 392 8.18 48.31 24.28
N ILE A 393 8.57 48.15 23.03
CA ILE A 393 9.08 49.26 22.22
C ILE A 393 7.86 49.97 21.61
N SER A 394 7.55 51.16 22.12
CA SER A 394 6.73 52.15 21.42
C SER A 394 7.58 52.86 20.37
N VAL A 395 7.18 52.78 19.10
CA VAL A 395 7.54 53.82 18.12
C VAL A 395 6.32 54.14 17.26
N ASN A 396 5.85 55.37 17.46
CA ASN A 396 5.13 56.27 16.55
C ASN A 396 4.93 55.78 15.10
N ASN A 397 3.67 55.78 14.64
CA ASN A 397 3.36 56.04 13.24
C ASN A 397 2.30 57.16 13.16
N GLY A 398 2.77 58.37 12.94
CA GLY A 398 1.97 59.50 12.47
C GLY A 398 1.88 59.50 10.95
N HIS A 399 0.65 59.38 10.46
CA HIS A 399 0.00 60.09 9.35
C HIS A 399 0.68 60.32 7.99
N ASN A 400 -0.19 60.15 6.98
CA ASN A 400 -0.20 60.58 5.57
C ASN A 400 0.47 59.62 4.58
N SER A 401 -0.18 59.20 3.48
CA SER A 401 -1.12 59.94 2.64
C SER A 401 -2.00 59.01 1.78
N ASN A 402 -3.16 59.55 1.41
CA ASN A 402 -4.14 59.13 0.40
C ASN A 402 -3.54 58.48 -0.86
N ILE A 403 -4.27 57.53 -1.44
CA ILE A 403 -4.69 57.53 -2.85
C ILE A 403 -5.95 56.65 -2.96
N ASP A 404 -7.03 57.27 -3.46
CA ASP A 404 -8.25 56.64 -3.95
C ASP A 404 -7.98 55.80 -5.22
N VAL A 405 -8.81 54.79 -5.49
CA VAL A 405 -9.66 54.69 -6.70
C VAL A 405 -10.20 53.27 -6.86
N GLU A 406 -11.54 53.25 -6.85
CA GLU A 406 -12.54 52.36 -7.45
C GLU A 406 -12.14 51.06 -8.17
N VAL A 407 -12.88 50.03 -7.76
CA VAL A 407 -13.11 48.74 -8.38
C VAL A 407 -13.90 48.93 -9.69
N VAL A 408 -13.38 48.38 -10.79
CA VAL A 408 -14.13 48.18 -12.03
C VAL A 408 -14.55 46.71 -12.10
N ASP A 409 -15.86 46.48 -12.04
CA ASP A 409 -16.50 45.23 -12.41
C ASP A 409 -16.24 44.91 -13.89
N LEU A 410 -15.86 43.66 -14.17
CA LEU A 410 -15.87 43.09 -15.51
C LEU A 410 -16.86 41.93 -15.55
N VAL A 411 -17.80 42.07 -16.49
CA VAL A 411 -18.76 41.07 -17.00
C VAL A 411 -18.06 39.86 -17.57
#